data_AF-A0A3M3ZUS6-F1
#
_entry.id   AF-A0A3M3ZUS6-F1
#
_cell.length_a   1.000
_cell.length_b   1.000
_cell.length_c   1.000
_cell.angle_alpha   90.00
_cell.angle_beta   90.00
_cell.angle_gamma   90.00
#
_symmetry.space_group_name_H-M   'P 1'
#
loop_
_entity.id
_entity.type
_entity.pdbx_description
1 polymer ?
#
loop_
_entity_poly.entity_id
_entity_poly.type
_entity_poly.pdbx_seq_one_letter_code
_entity_poly.pdbx_strand_id
1 'polypeptide(L)'
;MSDERYLSYPVMSLAGRRVVIVLAFHEAITGSTMSTATPPLETHAASTAQQFDSAPFEADHPNAGFIRSTLPAWYLNAPATLRQALHVSQQKTMRSWHVLEPIRNRLLPPQAFAAPLLSQAFFERFKLSLDVEAFQLMTWRYDSAWKPAPLEQTLLQAALQNFAASNRSRFDPYSAILRTGGLRYWLIDSAERRYRVEYKDRIAISPEQFADFCHDLDLGARYQTHLDSVFKPSPADAAKTVAAAFIDSERDAFEVIAHIAMMKGDITDAAYQVLLNTVKPTDPLRWDGNRLRYCQLHMLDTYAFSGCLLHGALLIQ
;
A
#
# COMPACT_ATOMS: atom_id res chain seq x y z
N MET A 1 -18.35 24.57 -5.86
CA MET A 1 -18.99 24.32 -4.55
C MET A 1 -19.00 22.83 -4.33
N SER A 2 -17.97 22.33 -3.67
CA SER A 2 -17.86 20.96 -3.19
C SER A 2 -16.99 21.06 -1.95
N ASP A 3 -17.65 20.78 -0.83
CA ASP A 3 -17.28 21.04 0.55
C ASP A 3 -16.13 20.11 0.98
N GLU A 4 -14.90 20.61 1.06
CA GLU A 4 -13.80 19.92 1.76
C GLU A 4 -13.98 20.12 3.27
N ARG A 5 -14.68 19.17 3.88
CA ARG A 5 -14.82 19.09 5.33
C ARG A 5 -13.47 18.72 5.95
N TYR A 6 -12.80 19.73 6.49
CA TYR A 6 -11.69 19.59 7.44
C TYR A 6 -12.12 18.73 8.63
N LEU A 7 -11.54 17.53 8.77
CA LEU A 7 -11.59 16.79 10.04
C LEU A 7 -10.52 17.38 10.97
N SER A 8 -10.88 18.47 11.65
CA SER A 8 -10.13 18.95 12.81
C SER A 8 -10.34 17.96 13.97
N TYR A 9 -9.32 17.18 14.30
CA TYR A 9 -9.32 16.38 15.53
C TYR A 9 -9.13 17.31 16.74
N PRO A 10 -9.90 17.12 17.83
CA PRO A 10 -9.76 17.96 19.02
C PRO A 10 -8.41 17.70 19.71
N VAL A 11 -7.64 18.78 19.84
CA VAL A 11 -6.40 18.82 20.64
C VAL A 11 -6.80 18.75 22.11
N MET A 12 -6.52 17.62 22.76
CA MET A 12 -6.69 17.49 24.21
C MET A 12 -5.59 18.30 24.89
N SER A 13 -5.96 19.46 25.41
CA SER A 13 -5.08 20.37 26.16
C SER A 13 -4.76 19.78 27.53
N LEU A 14 -3.55 19.22 27.70
CA LEU A 14 -2.90 19.15 29.01
C LEU A 14 -1.85 20.26 29.10
N ALA A 15 -1.92 20.98 30.22
CA ALA A 15 -1.16 22.19 30.50
C ALA A 15 0.36 22.00 30.37
N GLY A 16 0.98 22.94 29.65
CA GLY A 16 2.42 22.98 29.35
C GLY A 16 2.61 23.16 27.86
N ARG A 17 2.95 24.38 27.43
CA ARG A 17 3.07 24.78 26.01
C ARG A 17 3.92 23.78 25.22
N ARG A 18 3.25 22.95 24.41
CA ARG A 18 3.83 22.10 23.38
C ARG A 18 3.13 22.46 22.08
N VAL A 19 3.86 23.10 21.17
CA VAL A 19 3.37 23.35 19.81
C VAL A 19 3.74 22.16 18.96
N VAL A 20 2.75 21.54 18.35
CA VAL A 20 2.87 20.33 17.52
C VAL A 20 2.71 20.76 16.06
N ILE A 21 3.75 20.59 15.23
CA ILE A 21 3.64 20.76 13.78
C ILE A 21 3.73 19.38 13.15
N VAL A 22 2.61 18.91 12.61
CA VAL A 22 2.51 17.67 11.84
C VAL A 22 2.39 18.06 10.38
N LEU A 23 3.39 17.70 9.57
CA LEU A 23 3.29 17.79 8.11
C LEU A 23 2.75 16.46 7.60
N ALA A 24 1.45 16.41 7.35
CA ALA A 24 0.82 15.30 6.66
C ALA A 24 0.82 15.59 5.16
N PHE A 25 1.56 14.81 4.37
CA PHE A 25 1.52 14.87 2.92
C PHE A 25 0.57 13.78 2.41
N HIS A 26 -0.52 14.19 1.77
CA HIS A 26 -1.41 13.30 1.05
C HIS A 26 -1.09 13.38 -0.44
N GLU A 27 -0.52 12.32 -1.02
CA GLU A 27 -0.31 12.24 -2.46
C GLU A 27 -1.40 11.37 -3.09
N ALA A 28 -2.30 11.99 -3.86
CA ALA A 28 -3.25 11.27 -4.70
C ALA A 28 -2.56 10.94 -6.03
N ILE A 29 -2.00 9.74 -6.14
CA ILE A 29 -1.44 9.26 -7.42
C ILE A 29 -2.61 8.90 -8.33
N THR A 30 -3.00 9.82 -9.22
CA THR A 30 -3.88 9.52 -10.35
C THR A 30 -3.03 9.10 -11.54
N GLY A 31 -3.00 7.78 -11.80
CA GLY A 31 -2.35 7.23 -12.99
C GLY A 31 -3.08 7.68 -14.25
N SER A 32 -2.41 8.47 -15.09
CA SER A 32 -2.85 8.75 -16.46
C SER A 32 -1.93 8.03 -17.44
N THR A 33 -2.49 7.07 -18.16
CA THR A 33 -1.84 6.32 -19.25
C THR A 33 -1.60 7.25 -20.44
N MET A 34 -0.33 7.42 -20.85
CA MET A 34 0.00 8.11 -22.10
C MET A 34 0.40 7.12 -23.18
N SER A 35 -0.35 7.21 -24.28
CA SER A 35 -0.24 6.46 -25.54
C SER A 35 1.08 6.72 -26.26
N THR A 36 1.71 5.67 -26.76
CA THR A 36 2.90 5.72 -27.59
C THR A 36 2.58 6.15 -29.02
N ALA A 37 3.26 7.19 -29.50
CA ALA A 37 3.41 7.47 -30.93
C ALA A 37 4.80 8.04 -31.19
N THR A 38 5.57 7.37 -32.04
CA THR A 38 6.95 7.71 -32.43
C THR A 38 6.94 8.60 -33.68
N PRO A 39 7.79 9.65 -33.75
CA PRO A 39 8.31 10.13 -35.03
C PRO A 39 9.87 10.16 -35.06
N PRO A 40 10.47 10.36 -36.25
CA PRO A 40 11.78 9.79 -36.60
C PRO A 40 13.00 10.67 -36.27
N LEU A 41 14.17 10.03 -36.35
CA LEU A 41 15.50 10.59 -36.14
C LEU A 41 15.81 11.77 -37.07
N GLU A 42 16.28 12.88 -36.49
CA GLU A 42 17.16 13.83 -37.17
C GLU A 42 18.42 14.07 -36.34
N THR A 43 19.55 13.91 -37.02
CA THR A 43 20.92 14.03 -36.53
C THR A 43 21.36 15.48 -36.67
N HIS A 44 21.72 16.16 -35.58
CA HIS A 44 22.69 17.27 -35.63
C HIS A 44 23.61 17.25 -34.40
N ALA A 45 24.91 17.23 -34.70
CA ALA A 45 26.00 17.22 -33.75
C ALA A 45 26.47 18.65 -33.39
N ALA A 46 27.20 18.73 -32.27
CA ALA A 46 28.14 19.77 -31.83
C ALA A 46 27.66 20.82 -30.81
N SER A 47 28.03 20.55 -29.55
CA SER A 47 28.69 21.43 -28.56
C SER A 47 28.26 22.90 -28.43
N THR A 48 27.63 23.22 -27.29
CA THR A 48 28.03 24.39 -26.49
C THR A 48 27.57 24.19 -25.04
N ALA A 49 28.45 24.50 -24.09
CA ALA A 49 28.12 24.51 -22.67
C ALA A 49 27.14 25.65 -22.38
N GLN A 50 25.84 25.37 -22.44
CA GLN A 50 24.80 26.33 -22.06
C GLN A 50 24.56 26.25 -20.56
N GLN A 51 24.99 27.30 -19.89
CA GLN A 51 24.61 27.66 -18.54
C GLN A 51 23.10 27.86 -18.55
N PHE A 52 22.35 26.88 -18.02
CA PHE A 52 20.89 26.89 -17.98
C PHE A 52 20.40 28.02 -17.07
N ASP A 53 20.21 29.19 -17.67
CA ASP A 53 19.51 30.29 -17.06
C ASP A 53 18.07 29.83 -16.78
N SER A 54 17.67 29.99 -15.52
CA SER A 54 16.61 29.19 -14.90
C SER A 54 15.21 29.75 -15.18
N ALA A 55 14.96 30.16 -16.43
CA ALA A 55 13.61 30.31 -16.94
C ALA A 55 13.10 28.90 -17.29
N PRO A 56 11.90 28.50 -16.84
CA PRO A 56 11.47 27.11 -16.97
C PRO A 56 11.20 26.70 -18.42
N PHE A 57 11.16 27.67 -19.35
CA PHE A 57 10.99 27.48 -20.79
C PHE A 57 11.70 28.62 -21.51
N GLU A 58 12.39 28.31 -22.62
CA GLU A 58 12.76 29.33 -23.59
C GLU A 58 11.50 30.08 -24.00
N ALA A 59 11.60 31.42 -24.12
CA ALA A 59 10.44 32.29 -24.33
C ALA A 59 9.63 31.96 -25.60
N ASP A 60 10.20 31.16 -26.50
CA ASP A 60 9.66 30.85 -27.83
C ASP A 60 9.08 29.43 -27.98
N HIS A 61 8.95 28.64 -26.90
CA HIS A 61 8.31 27.32 -27.01
C HIS A 61 6.81 27.48 -27.32
N PRO A 62 6.25 26.80 -28.36
CA PRO A 62 4.86 26.98 -28.79
C PRO A 62 3.82 26.72 -27.70
N ASN A 63 4.18 25.90 -26.70
CA ASN A 63 3.32 25.59 -25.55
C ASN A 63 3.63 26.41 -24.28
N ALA A 64 4.55 27.38 -24.32
CA ALA A 64 5.00 28.11 -23.13
C ALA A 64 3.86 28.80 -22.36
N GLY A 65 2.88 29.38 -23.08
CA GLY A 65 1.71 30.02 -22.48
C GLY A 65 0.83 29.04 -21.70
N PHE A 66 0.53 27.88 -22.31
CA PHE A 66 -0.26 26.82 -21.68
C PHE A 66 0.45 26.21 -20.46
N ILE A 67 1.76 26.01 -20.56
CA ILE A 67 2.53 25.44 -19.45
C ILE A 67 2.56 26.43 -18.28
N ARG A 68 2.80 27.73 -18.53
CA ARG A 68 2.75 28.76 -17.48
C ARG A 68 1.39 28.85 -16.79
N SER A 69 0.28 28.75 -17.52
CA SER A 69 -1.06 28.82 -16.92
C SER A 69 -1.43 27.58 -16.08
N THR A 70 -0.72 26.47 -16.28
CA THR A 70 -1.00 25.20 -15.60
C THR A 70 -0.07 24.99 -14.38
N LEU A 71 1.07 25.68 -14.34
CA LEU A 71 2.03 25.54 -13.24
C LEU A 71 1.54 26.24 -11.97
N PRO A 72 1.67 25.59 -10.79
CA PRO A 72 1.30 26.20 -9.53
C PRO A 72 2.13 27.46 -9.20
N ALA A 73 1.48 28.43 -8.55
CA ALA A 73 2.13 29.69 -8.15
C ALA A 73 3.36 29.47 -7.25
N TRP A 74 3.31 28.48 -6.34
CA TRP A 74 4.45 28.15 -5.47
C TRP A 74 5.68 27.71 -6.27
N TYR A 75 5.49 27.05 -7.41
CA TYR A 75 6.60 26.64 -8.29
C TYR A 75 7.13 27.84 -9.08
N LEU A 76 6.23 28.64 -9.67
CA LEU A 76 6.63 29.81 -10.47
C LEU A 76 7.40 30.86 -9.66
N ASN A 77 7.00 31.06 -8.40
CA ASN A 77 7.63 32.02 -7.49
C ASN A 77 8.87 31.48 -6.78
N ALA A 78 9.17 30.17 -6.90
CA ALA A 78 10.31 29.57 -6.25
C ALA A 78 11.65 30.01 -6.89
N PRO A 79 12.72 30.16 -6.08
CA PRO A 79 14.05 30.43 -6.59
C PRO A 79 14.46 29.42 -7.68
N ALA A 80 15.16 29.94 -8.69
CA ALA A 80 15.80 29.18 -9.76
C ALA A 80 16.51 27.91 -9.27
N THR A 81 17.33 28.06 -8.24
CA THR A 81 18.12 26.98 -7.62
C THR A 81 17.24 25.91 -6.99
N LEU A 82 16.14 26.29 -6.33
CA LEU A 82 15.21 25.37 -5.70
C LEU A 82 14.42 24.59 -6.76
N ARG A 83 14.02 25.24 -7.86
CA ARG A 83 13.39 24.58 -9.02
C ARG A 83 14.32 23.55 -9.66
N GLN A 84 15.59 23.89 -9.83
CA GLN A 84 16.59 22.95 -10.35
C GLN A 84 16.79 21.77 -9.39
N ALA A 85 16.86 22.01 -8.09
CA ALA A 85 16.99 20.95 -7.09
C ALA A 85 15.80 19.98 -7.12
N LEU A 86 14.56 20.50 -7.17
CA LEU A 86 13.36 19.68 -7.33
C LEU A 86 13.38 18.86 -8.61
N HIS A 87 13.80 19.44 -9.73
CA HIS A 87 13.88 18.71 -11.00
C HIS A 87 14.89 17.54 -10.90
N VAL A 88 16.05 17.79 -10.32
CA VAL A 88 17.08 16.76 -10.12
C VAL A 88 16.58 15.66 -9.19
N SER A 89 15.92 15.99 -8.08
CA SER A 89 15.40 14.97 -7.15
C SER A 89 14.25 14.16 -7.75
N GLN A 90 13.40 14.76 -8.59
CA GLN A 90 12.38 14.04 -9.35
C GLN A 90 13.01 13.04 -10.33
N GLN A 91 14.07 13.43 -11.02
CA GLN A 91 14.82 12.51 -11.90
C GLN A 91 15.44 11.34 -11.11
N LYS A 92 15.97 11.59 -9.90
CA LYS A 92 16.47 10.51 -9.03
C LYS A 92 15.35 9.54 -8.64
N THR A 93 14.22 10.08 -8.18
CA THR A 93 13.03 9.30 -7.80
C THR A 93 12.56 8.40 -8.94
N MET A 94 12.55 8.91 -10.19
CA MET A 94 12.21 8.09 -11.36
C MET A 94 13.22 6.96 -11.58
N ARG A 95 14.52 7.20 -11.36
CA ARG A 95 15.55 6.15 -11.50
C ARG A 95 15.40 5.07 -10.42
N SER A 96 15.21 5.46 -9.15
CA SER A 96 15.02 4.49 -8.07
C SER A 96 13.71 3.70 -8.23
N TRP A 97 12.65 4.31 -8.76
CA TRP A 97 11.43 3.61 -9.15
C TRP A 97 11.67 2.51 -10.20
N HIS A 98 12.41 2.81 -11.28
CA HIS A 98 12.73 1.80 -12.30
C HIS A 98 13.60 0.65 -11.75
N VAL A 99 14.45 0.92 -10.75
CA VAL A 99 15.21 -0.13 -10.06
C VAL A 99 14.28 -1.05 -9.26
N LEU A 100 13.25 -0.51 -8.61
CA LEU A 100 12.31 -1.27 -7.79
C LEU A 100 11.24 -2.00 -8.60
N GLU A 101 10.87 -1.50 -9.78
CA GLU A 101 9.85 -2.07 -10.65
C GLU A 101 10.00 -3.60 -10.86
N PRO A 102 11.16 -4.15 -11.29
CA PRO A 102 11.31 -5.58 -11.47
C PRO A 102 11.19 -6.39 -10.17
N ILE A 103 11.53 -5.78 -9.02
CA ILE A 103 11.37 -6.44 -7.71
C ILE A 103 9.89 -6.48 -7.33
N ARG A 104 9.17 -5.36 -7.49
CA ARG A 104 7.74 -5.25 -7.21
C ARG A 104 6.91 -6.17 -8.12
N ASN A 105 7.29 -6.30 -9.39
CA ASN A 105 6.60 -7.15 -10.35
C ASN A 105 6.70 -8.66 -10.03
N ARG A 106 7.64 -9.07 -9.16
CA ARG A 106 7.72 -10.46 -8.67
C ARG A 106 6.73 -10.75 -7.54
N LEU A 107 6.15 -9.73 -6.92
CA LEU A 107 5.15 -9.90 -5.88
C LEU A 107 3.82 -10.33 -6.52
N LEU A 108 3.38 -11.55 -6.21
CA LEU A 108 2.10 -12.05 -6.64
C LEU A 108 1.02 -11.59 -5.66
N PRO A 109 -0.13 -11.10 -6.12
CA PRO A 109 -1.29 -10.92 -5.26
C PRO A 109 -1.63 -12.22 -4.52
N PRO A 110 -2.08 -12.16 -3.25
CA PRO A 110 -2.40 -13.36 -2.47
C PRO A 110 -3.34 -14.34 -3.18
N GLN A 111 -4.33 -13.81 -3.90
CA GLN A 111 -5.28 -14.60 -4.68
C GLN A 111 -4.60 -15.35 -5.83
N ALA A 112 -3.77 -14.64 -6.63
CA ALA A 112 -3.04 -15.21 -7.75
C ALA A 112 -2.02 -16.28 -7.30
N PHE A 113 -1.46 -16.13 -6.10
CA PHE A 113 -0.58 -17.12 -5.49
C PHE A 113 -1.34 -18.33 -4.96
N ALA A 114 -2.40 -18.11 -4.18
CA ALA A 114 -3.05 -19.17 -3.40
C ALA A 114 -4.06 -19.98 -4.21
N ALA A 115 -4.78 -19.39 -5.16
CA ALA A 115 -5.80 -20.08 -5.95
C ALA A 115 -5.29 -21.35 -6.68
N PRO A 116 -4.17 -21.32 -7.43
CA PRO A 116 -3.66 -22.52 -8.09
C PRO A 116 -3.16 -23.57 -7.09
N LEU A 117 -2.49 -23.15 -6.02
CA LEU A 117 -1.98 -24.05 -4.98
C LEU A 117 -3.12 -24.76 -4.25
N LEU A 118 -4.17 -24.03 -3.89
CA LEU A 118 -5.35 -24.55 -3.23
C LEU A 118 -6.07 -25.55 -4.14
N SER A 119 -6.29 -25.20 -5.42
CA SER A 119 -6.97 -26.06 -6.39
C SER A 119 -6.21 -27.37 -6.62
N GLN A 120 -4.88 -27.29 -6.78
CA GLN A 120 -4.03 -28.46 -6.94
C GLN A 120 -4.07 -29.36 -5.69
N ALA A 121 -3.84 -28.79 -4.51
CA ALA A 121 -3.85 -29.55 -3.26
C ALA A 121 -5.23 -30.18 -2.97
N PHE A 122 -6.30 -29.49 -3.35
CA PHE A 122 -7.66 -29.99 -3.21
C PHE A 122 -7.90 -31.21 -4.09
N PHE A 123 -7.44 -31.16 -5.35
CA PHE A 123 -7.48 -32.31 -6.25
C PHE A 123 -6.63 -33.48 -5.71
N GLU A 124 -5.43 -33.21 -5.21
CA GLU A 124 -4.56 -34.25 -4.67
C GLU A 124 -5.18 -34.96 -3.45
N ARG A 125 -5.81 -34.21 -2.54
CA ARG A 125 -6.40 -34.72 -1.30
C ARG A 125 -7.76 -35.37 -1.51
N PHE A 126 -8.67 -34.70 -2.21
CA PHE A 126 -10.08 -35.10 -2.32
C PHE A 126 -10.45 -35.73 -3.66
N LYS A 127 -9.53 -35.75 -4.64
CA LYS A 127 -9.76 -36.25 -6.01
C LYS A 127 -10.90 -35.52 -6.73
N LEU A 128 -11.13 -34.26 -6.37
CA LEU A 128 -12.16 -33.40 -6.95
C LEU A 128 -11.50 -32.21 -7.65
N SER A 129 -11.77 -32.06 -8.94
CA SER A 129 -11.43 -30.85 -9.70
C SER A 129 -12.51 -29.82 -9.46
N LEU A 130 -12.23 -28.91 -8.52
CA LEU A 130 -13.16 -27.89 -8.08
C LEU A 130 -12.53 -26.51 -8.28
N ASP A 131 -13.33 -25.59 -8.82
CA ASP A 131 -12.97 -24.17 -8.89
C ASP A 131 -13.21 -23.53 -7.51
N VAL A 132 -12.11 -23.18 -6.85
CA VAL A 132 -12.10 -22.63 -5.48
C VAL A 132 -12.73 -21.24 -5.36
N GLU A 133 -12.98 -20.56 -6.47
CA GLU A 133 -13.71 -19.28 -6.53
C GLU A 133 -15.20 -19.48 -6.85
N ALA A 134 -15.55 -20.54 -7.57
CA ALA A 134 -16.94 -20.86 -7.91
C ALA A 134 -17.68 -21.67 -6.83
N PHE A 135 -16.97 -22.19 -5.84
CA PHE A 135 -17.54 -22.83 -4.65
C PHE A 135 -17.19 -22.05 -3.39
N GLN A 136 -18.02 -22.25 -2.37
CA GLN A 136 -17.96 -21.52 -1.12
C GLN A 136 -18.04 -22.42 0.10
N LEU A 137 -17.41 -21.97 1.17
CA LEU A 137 -17.71 -22.39 2.52
C LEU A 137 -18.85 -21.50 3.04
N MET A 138 -19.98 -22.12 3.35
CA MET A 138 -21.10 -21.47 4.02
C MET A 138 -21.11 -21.90 5.49
N THR A 139 -21.10 -20.92 6.38
CA THR A 139 -21.22 -21.15 7.82
C THR A 139 -22.46 -20.45 8.37
N TRP A 140 -23.26 -21.17 9.16
CA TRP A 140 -24.43 -20.57 9.78
C TRP A 140 -24.01 -19.63 10.90
N ARG A 141 -24.60 -18.44 10.86
CA ARG A 141 -24.48 -17.40 11.87
C ARG A 141 -25.83 -16.74 12.09
N TYR A 142 -25.94 -16.04 13.20
CA TYR A 142 -27.12 -15.31 13.58
C TYR A 142 -26.73 -13.86 13.89
N ASP A 143 -27.58 -12.92 13.47
CA ASP A 143 -27.43 -11.53 13.86
C ASP A 143 -27.84 -11.29 15.33
N SER A 144 -27.73 -10.05 15.80
CA SER A 144 -28.12 -9.68 17.18
C SER A 144 -29.62 -9.88 17.46
N ALA A 145 -30.45 -9.98 16.43
CA ALA A 145 -31.88 -10.26 16.52
C ALA A 145 -32.18 -11.77 16.40
N TRP A 146 -31.16 -12.63 16.42
CA TRP A 146 -31.29 -14.08 16.24
C TRP A 146 -31.86 -14.50 14.88
N LYS A 147 -31.73 -13.66 13.85
CA LYS A 147 -32.09 -14.01 12.48
C LYS A 147 -30.92 -14.69 11.79
N PRO A 148 -31.16 -15.73 10.96
CA PRO A 148 -30.09 -16.36 10.21
C PRO A 148 -29.43 -15.36 9.25
N ALA A 149 -28.13 -15.21 9.41
CA ALA A 149 -27.26 -14.35 8.63
C ALA A 149 -26.02 -15.17 8.21
N PRO A 150 -26.20 -16.18 7.33
CA PRO A 150 -25.12 -17.08 6.95
C PRO A 150 -23.94 -16.30 6.37
N LEU A 151 -22.74 -16.74 6.71
CA LEU A 151 -21.51 -16.22 6.12
C LEU A 151 -21.13 -17.12 4.95
N GLU A 152 -21.20 -16.55 3.75
CA GLU A 152 -20.87 -17.19 2.48
C GLU A 152 -19.56 -16.60 1.95
N GLN A 153 -18.55 -17.44 1.77
CA GLN A 153 -17.23 -17.04 1.32
C GLN A 153 -16.70 -18.06 0.34
N THR A 154 -16.05 -17.63 -0.73
CA THR A 154 -15.41 -18.58 -1.65
C THR A 154 -14.41 -19.45 -0.89
N LEU A 155 -14.14 -20.67 -1.35
CA LEU A 155 -13.17 -21.54 -0.68
C LEU A 155 -11.79 -20.88 -0.62
N LEU A 156 -11.41 -20.12 -1.65
CA LEU A 156 -10.20 -19.31 -1.63
C LEU A 156 -10.21 -18.28 -0.49
N GLN A 157 -11.28 -17.50 -0.34
CA GLN A 157 -11.41 -16.51 0.73
C GLN A 157 -11.35 -17.16 2.11
N ALA A 158 -12.09 -18.25 2.29
CA ALA A 158 -12.12 -18.99 3.55
C ALA A 158 -10.73 -19.55 3.90
N ALA A 159 -10.00 -20.11 2.92
CA ALA A 159 -8.64 -20.62 3.12
C ALA A 159 -7.64 -19.52 3.49
N LEU A 160 -7.76 -18.31 2.89
CA LEU A 160 -6.89 -17.17 3.16
C LEU A 160 -7.12 -16.53 4.54
N GLN A 161 -8.29 -16.73 5.16
CA GLN A 161 -8.57 -16.18 6.49
C GLN A 161 -7.94 -16.97 7.63
N ASN A 162 -7.35 -18.13 7.32
CA ASN A 162 -6.73 -19.07 8.24
C ASN A 162 -7.71 -19.63 9.29
N PHE A 163 -7.72 -20.94 9.48
CA PHE A 163 -8.53 -21.58 10.50
C PHE A 163 -7.71 -21.72 11.77
N ALA A 164 -7.93 -20.83 12.75
CA ALA A 164 -7.34 -20.98 14.08
C ALA A 164 -7.68 -22.36 14.65
N ALA A 165 -6.72 -23.01 15.31
CA ALA A 165 -6.87 -24.37 15.82
C ALA A 165 -8.11 -24.54 16.72
N SER A 166 -8.49 -23.49 17.45
CA SER A 166 -9.68 -23.42 18.31
C SER A 166 -11.03 -23.38 17.57
N ASN A 167 -11.02 -23.04 16.29
CA ASN A 167 -12.21 -22.85 15.46
C ASN A 167 -12.41 -23.97 14.42
N ARG A 168 -11.46 -24.90 14.29
CA ARG A 168 -11.53 -26.02 13.33
C ARG A 168 -12.64 -27.05 13.60
N SER A 169 -13.21 -27.04 14.80
CA SER A 169 -14.23 -28.01 15.24
C SER A 169 -15.52 -27.33 15.74
N ARG A 170 -15.78 -26.09 15.32
CA ARG A 170 -16.91 -25.28 15.81
C ARG A 170 -17.79 -24.78 14.67
N PHE A 171 -18.11 -25.65 13.73
CA PHE A 171 -19.10 -25.33 12.70
C PHE A 171 -20.49 -25.74 13.16
N ASP A 172 -21.48 -24.92 12.81
CA ASP A 172 -22.87 -25.30 12.96
C ASP A 172 -23.15 -26.54 12.06
N PRO A 173 -23.94 -27.54 12.51
CA PRO A 173 -24.20 -28.78 11.76
C PRO A 173 -24.77 -28.58 10.35
N TYR A 174 -25.40 -27.43 10.09
CA TYR A 174 -25.94 -27.10 8.78
C TYR A 174 -24.91 -26.37 7.89
N SER A 175 -23.70 -26.09 8.38
CA SER A 175 -22.63 -25.50 7.56
C SER A 175 -22.20 -26.49 6.48
N ALA A 176 -21.84 -25.98 5.30
CA ALA A 176 -21.57 -26.83 4.15
C ALA A 176 -20.66 -26.16 3.13
N ILE A 177 -20.05 -27.00 2.29
CA ILE A 177 -19.40 -26.57 1.05
C ILE A 177 -20.38 -26.80 -0.10
N LEU A 178 -20.63 -25.76 -0.88
CA LEU A 178 -21.56 -25.76 -2.00
C LEU A 178 -21.12 -24.77 -3.08
N ARG A 179 -21.73 -24.83 -4.27
CA ARG A 179 -21.51 -23.81 -5.31
C ARG A 179 -21.95 -22.44 -4.81
N THR A 180 -21.25 -21.38 -5.19
CA THR A 180 -21.63 -19.99 -4.88
C THR A 180 -23.08 -19.72 -5.29
N GLY A 181 -23.87 -19.14 -4.38
CA GLY A 181 -25.32 -18.91 -4.57
C GLY A 181 -26.18 -20.17 -4.50
N GLY A 182 -25.62 -21.29 -4.05
CA GLY A 182 -26.34 -22.56 -3.90
C GLY A 182 -27.15 -22.68 -2.59
N LEU A 183 -27.12 -21.67 -1.71
CA LEU A 183 -27.91 -21.65 -0.48
C LEU A 183 -29.31 -21.08 -0.76
N ARG A 184 -30.35 -21.77 -0.31
CA ARG A 184 -31.70 -21.21 -0.19
C ARG A 184 -32.25 -21.52 1.18
N TYR A 185 -32.86 -20.53 1.82
CA TYR A 185 -33.57 -20.74 3.08
C TYR A 185 -34.76 -19.80 3.20
N TRP A 186 -35.81 -20.25 3.87
CA TRP A 186 -36.99 -19.44 4.14
C TRP A 186 -37.68 -19.87 5.43
N LEU A 187 -38.34 -18.90 6.05
CA LEU A 187 -39.09 -19.11 7.28
C LEU A 187 -40.32 -19.99 6.98
N ILE A 188 -40.45 -21.10 7.72
CA ILE A 188 -41.61 -21.99 7.64
C ILE A 188 -42.51 -21.87 8.87
N ASP A 189 -41.97 -21.36 9.99
CA ASP A 189 -42.72 -21.12 11.21
C ASP A 189 -42.13 -19.91 11.95
N SER A 190 -42.89 -18.83 12.05
CA SER A 190 -42.45 -17.59 12.71
C SER A 190 -42.47 -17.67 14.23
N ALA A 191 -43.34 -18.49 14.81
CA ALA A 191 -43.46 -18.64 16.27
C ALA A 191 -42.28 -19.43 16.82
N GLU A 192 -41.90 -20.51 16.14
CA GLU A 192 -40.78 -21.37 16.51
C GLU A 192 -39.46 -20.98 15.83
N ARG A 193 -39.47 -19.94 14.98
CA ARG A 193 -38.32 -19.47 14.18
C ARG A 193 -37.66 -20.60 13.37
N ARG A 194 -38.46 -21.52 12.84
CA ARG A 194 -37.96 -22.64 12.02
C ARG A 194 -37.81 -22.20 10.57
N TYR A 195 -36.66 -22.55 10.00
CA TYR A 195 -36.34 -22.31 8.60
C TYR A 195 -36.22 -23.64 7.87
N ARG A 196 -36.71 -23.68 6.62
CA ARG A 196 -36.31 -24.73 5.67
C ARG A 196 -35.04 -24.28 4.98
N VAL A 197 -34.11 -25.21 4.78
CA VAL A 197 -32.83 -24.98 4.13
C VAL A 197 -32.65 -25.95 2.98
N GLU A 198 -32.18 -25.44 1.84
CA GLU A 198 -31.83 -26.22 0.67
C GLU A 198 -30.44 -25.85 0.18
N TYR A 199 -29.69 -26.88 -0.22
CA TYR A 199 -28.35 -26.74 -0.79
C TYR A 199 -28.34 -27.25 -2.22
N LYS A 200 -27.85 -26.43 -3.14
CA LYS A 200 -27.55 -26.81 -4.52
C LYS A 200 -26.07 -27.11 -4.67
N ASP A 201 -25.75 -28.19 -5.38
CA ASP A 201 -24.37 -28.61 -5.69
C ASP A 201 -23.48 -28.75 -4.43
N ARG A 202 -24.06 -29.29 -3.35
CA ARG A 202 -23.33 -29.55 -2.10
C ARG A 202 -22.24 -30.61 -2.33
N ILE A 203 -21.05 -30.35 -1.81
CA ILE A 203 -19.92 -31.27 -1.83
C ILE A 203 -19.92 -32.12 -0.56
N ALA A 204 -19.58 -33.41 -0.71
CA ALA A 204 -19.45 -34.37 0.39
C ALA A 204 -18.10 -34.21 1.14
N ILE A 205 -17.78 -32.98 1.54
CA ILE A 205 -16.63 -32.63 2.38
C ILE A 205 -17.18 -31.78 3.54
N SER A 206 -16.86 -32.16 4.77
CA SER A 206 -17.30 -31.38 5.93
C SER A 206 -16.49 -30.08 6.07
N PRO A 207 -17.07 -29.03 6.65
CA PRO A 207 -16.34 -27.81 7.01
C PRO A 207 -15.07 -28.08 7.82
N GLU A 208 -15.09 -29.04 8.75
CA GLU A 208 -13.95 -29.45 9.56
C GLU A 208 -12.85 -30.07 8.68
N GLN A 209 -13.20 -30.99 7.76
CA GLN A 209 -12.23 -31.58 6.83
C GLN A 209 -11.58 -30.53 5.95
N PHE A 210 -12.33 -29.52 5.52
CA PHE A 210 -11.80 -28.39 4.76
C PHE A 210 -10.89 -27.48 5.61
N ALA A 211 -11.28 -27.22 6.86
CA ALA A 211 -10.48 -26.42 7.78
C ALA A 211 -9.14 -27.10 8.12
N ASP A 212 -9.15 -28.41 8.38
CA ASP A 212 -7.95 -29.22 8.59
C ASP A 212 -7.07 -29.23 7.33
N PHE A 213 -7.67 -29.41 6.16
CA PHE A 213 -6.96 -29.34 4.88
C PHE A 213 -6.27 -27.98 4.66
N CYS A 214 -6.95 -26.86 4.93
CA CYS A 214 -6.36 -25.53 4.78
C CYS A 214 -5.21 -25.30 5.76
N HIS A 215 -5.32 -25.84 6.98
CA HIS A 215 -4.26 -25.78 7.97
C HIS A 215 -3.03 -26.58 7.54
N ASP A 216 -3.23 -27.81 7.06
CA ASP A 216 -2.14 -28.67 6.57
C ASP A 216 -1.43 -28.07 5.34
N LEU A 217 -2.20 -27.39 4.48
CA LEU A 217 -1.65 -26.71 3.30
C LEU A 217 -0.74 -25.53 3.68
N ASP A 218 -1.06 -24.84 4.78
CA ASP A 218 -0.35 -23.68 5.32
C ASP A 218 0.02 -22.64 4.24
N LEU A 219 -1.02 -22.08 3.60
CA LEU A 219 -0.85 -21.01 2.60
C LEU A 219 -0.14 -19.79 3.19
N GLY A 220 -0.26 -19.56 4.50
CA GLY A 220 0.41 -18.46 5.20
C GLY A 220 1.94 -18.60 5.16
N ALA A 221 2.48 -19.74 5.62
CA ALA A 221 3.92 -19.98 5.58
C ALA A 221 4.48 -20.03 4.14
N ARG A 222 3.70 -20.59 3.20
CA ARG A 222 4.08 -20.61 1.77
C ARG A 222 4.15 -19.19 1.19
N TYR A 223 3.17 -18.34 1.49
CA TYR A 223 3.19 -16.96 1.04
C TYR A 223 4.28 -16.14 1.74
N GLN A 224 4.55 -16.39 3.02
CA GLN A 224 5.70 -15.78 3.72
C GLN A 224 7.03 -16.15 3.04
N THR A 225 7.20 -17.41 2.65
CA THR A 225 8.35 -17.86 1.86
C THR A 225 8.44 -17.14 0.52
N HIS A 226 7.30 -16.93 -0.16
CA HIS A 226 7.23 -16.14 -1.39
C HIS A 226 7.68 -14.68 -1.15
N LEU A 227 7.18 -14.04 -0.09
CA LEU A 227 7.58 -12.68 0.30
C LEU A 227 9.09 -12.60 0.56
N ASP A 228 9.66 -13.53 1.33
CA ASP A 228 11.09 -13.56 1.59
C ASP A 228 11.90 -13.81 0.31
N SER A 229 11.41 -14.61 -0.63
CA SER A 229 12.06 -14.80 -1.93
C SER A 229 12.14 -13.50 -2.75
N VAL A 230 11.17 -12.59 -2.59
CA VAL A 230 11.09 -11.30 -3.29
C VAL A 230 11.92 -10.25 -2.57
N PHE A 231 11.74 -10.09 -1.25
CA PHE A 231 12.30 -8.99 -0.48
C PHE A 231 13.60 -9.31 0.26
N LYS A 232 13.88 -10.59 0.50
CA LYS A 232 15.10 -11.08 1.16
C LYS A 232 15.74 -12.24 0.36
N PRO A 233 15.99 -12.05 -0.94
CA PRO A 233 16.56 -13.10 -1.77
C PRO A 233 17.94 -13.54 -1.25
N SER A 234 18.24 -14.83 -1.41
CA SER A 234 19.59 -15.38 -1.21
C SER A 234 20.48 -15.07 -2.41
N PRO A 235 21.78 -14.80 -2.24
CA PRO A 235 22.54 -14.72 -0.97
C PRO A 235 22.29 -13.42 -0.20
N ALA A 236 22.80 -13.32 1.04
CA ALA A 236 22.56 -12.17 1.94
C ALA A 236 22.89 -10.79 1.32
N ASP A 237 23.85 -10.71 0.40
CA ASP A 237 24.17 -9.47 -0.28
C ASP A 237 23.10 -9.05 -1.30
N ALA A 238 22.37 -9.99 -1.89
CA ALA A 238 21.19 -9.69 -2.70
C ALA A 238 20.07 -9.09 -1.84
N ALA A 239 19.81 -9.65 -0.64
CA ALA A 239 18.85 -9.08 0.31
C ALA A 239 19.23 -7.66 0.74
N LYS A 240 20.51 -7.39 1.02
CA LYS A 240 20.99 -6.02 1.31
C LYS A 240 20.79 -5.07 0.14
N THR A 241 21.01 -5.53 -1.09
CA THR A 241 20.83 -4.73 -2.31
C THR A 241 19.36 -4.35 -2.49
N VAL A 242 18.44 -5.31 -2.29
CA VAL A 242 16.99 -5.03 -2.33
C VAL A 242 16.61 -4.02 -1.24
N ALA A 243 17.05 -4.24 0.00
CA ALA A 243 16.77 -3.32 1.10
C ALA A 243 17.30 -1.90 0.82
N ALA A 244 18.52 -1.78 0.31
CA ALA A 244 19.12 -0.50 -0.08
C ALA A 244 18.30 0.21 -1.17
N ALA A 245 17.86 -0.51 -2.21
CA ALA A 245 17.03 0.07 -3.26
C ALA A 245 15.70 0.65 -2.74
N PHE A 246 15.06 -0.03 -1.78
CA PHE A 246 13.85 0.50 -1.13
C PHE A 246 14.18 1.75 -0.29
N ILE A 247 15.23 1.69 0.54
CA ILE A 247 15.67 2.83 1.36
C ILE A 247 16.00 4.05 0.49
N ASP A 248 16.71 3.84 -0.63
CA ASP A 248 17.12 4.91 -1.53
C ASP A 248 15.92 5.51 -2.27
N SER A 249 14.93 4.68 -2.68
CA SER A 249 13.67 5.17 -3.23
C SER A 249 12.90 6.06 -2.25
N GLU A 250 12.84 5.68 -0.97
CA GLU A 250 12.17 6.48 0.06
C GLU A 250 12.95 7.79 0.34
N ARG A 251 14.28 7.74 0.33
CA ARG A 251 15.13 8.94 0.47
C ARG A 251 14.94 9.93 -0.69
N ASP A 252 14.91 9.41 -1.92
CA ASP A 252 14.70 10.24 -3.12
C ASP A 252 13.31 10.91 -3.08
N ALA A 253 12.27 10.16 -2.72
CA ALA A 253 10.92 10.70 -2.56
C ALA A 253 10.86 11.76 -1.44
N PHE A 254 11.53 11.52 -0.32
CA PHE A 254 11.60 12.48 0.78
C PHE A 254 12.32 13.77 0.38
N GLU A 255 13.39 13.70 -0.42
CA GLU A 255 14.08 14.88 -0.96
C GLU A 255 13.13 15.74 -1.81
N VAL A 256 12.30 15.13 -2.67
CA VAL A 256 11.25 15.81 -3.44
C VAL A 256 10.26 16.54 -2.52
N ILE A 257 9.74 15.85 -1.52
CA ILE A 257 8.75 16.42 -0.58
C ILE A 257 9.35 17.61 0.18
N ALA A 258 10.61 17.51 0.62
CA ALA A 258 11.30 18.60 1.32
C ALA A 258 11.45 19.85 0.43
N HIS A 259 11.78 19.67 -0.86
CA HIS A 259 11.83 20.79 -1.81
C HIS A 259 10.46 21.44 -2.00
N ILE A 260 9.40 20.64 -2.19
CA ILE A 260 8.04 21.16 -2.38
C ILE A 260 7.58 21.94 -1.14
N ALA A 261 7.84 21.41 0.07
CA ALA A 261 7.50 22.07 1.32
C ALA A 261 8.22 23.41 1.47
N MET A 262 9.51 23.48 1.11
CA MET A 262 10.27 24.72 1.11
C MET A 262 9.72 25.73 0.09
N MET A 263 9.38 25.29 -1.13
CA MET A 263 8.79 26.16 -2.16
C MET A 263 7.42 26.73 -1.77
N LYS A 264 6.63 25.96 -1.01
CA LYS A 264 5.33 26.39 -0.49
C LYS A 264 5.44 27.31 0.73
N GLY A 265 6.61 27.34 1.38
CA GLY A 265 6.80 28.05 2.65
C GLY A 265 6.24 27.29 3.86
N ASP A 266 6.01 25.98 3.74
CA ASP A 266 5.49 25.12 4.83
C ASP A 266 6.55 24.85 5.90
N ILE A 267 7.83 25.07 5.57
CA ILE A 267 8.98 24.83 6.44
C ILE A 267 9.97 26.01 6.39
N THR A 268 10.77 26.16 7.45
CA THR A 268 11.85 27.15 7.50
C THR A 268 13.10 26.65 6.78
N ASP A 269 14.02 27.56 6.41
CA ASP A 269 15.33 27.19 5.85
C ASP A 269 16.10 26.23 6.76
N ALA A 270 16.08 26.45 8.08
CA ALA A 270 16.71 25.54 9.03
C ALA A 270 16.10 24.13 8.94
N ALA A 271 14.77 24.03 8.94
CA ALA A 271 14.00 22.78 8.82
C ALA A 271 14.39 22.05 7.53
N TYR A 272 14.37 22.79 6.43
CA TYR A 272 14.75 22.30 5.12
C TYR A 272 16.17 21.72 5.07
N GLN A 273 17.18 22.40 5.63
CA GLN A 273 18.55 21.89 5.65
C GLN A 273 18.67 20.59 6.45
N VAL A 274 17.97 20.47 7.56
CA VAL A 274 17.98 19.24 8.36
C VAL A 274 17.29 18.08 7.66
N LEU A 275 16.16 18.33 6.98
CA LEU A 275 15.48 17.33 6.16
C LEU A 275 16.39 16.86 5.02
N LEU A 276 17.06 17.76 4.30
CA LEU A 276 18.00 17.39 3.24
C LEU A 276 19.23 16.64 3.74
N ASN A 277 19.69 16.92 4.96
CA ASN A 277 20.80 16.19 5.55
C ASN A 277 20.37 14.80 6.06
N THR A 278 19.08 14.61 6.40
CA THR A 278 18.53 13.32 6.87
C THR A 278 18.64 12.24 5.80
N VAL A 279 18.42 12.63 4.53
CA VAL A 279 18.47 11.71 3.39
C VAL A 279 19.88 11.48 2.86
N LYS A 280 20.86 12.28 3.31
CA LYS A 280 22.26 12.11 2.92
C LYS A 280 22.95 11.10 3.85
N PRO A 281 23.83 10.23 3.32
CA PRO A 281 24.53 9.23 4.12
C PRO A 281 25.66 9.78 5.03
N THR A 282 25.60 11.04 5.49
CA THR A 282 26.72 11.69 6.19
C THR A 282 26.34 12.44 7.48
N ASP A 283 27.23 12.29 8.46
CA ASP A 283 27.34 12.92 9.78
C ASP A 283 26.13 12.89 10.75
N PRO A 284 26.38 12.90 12.08
CA PRO A 284 25.32 12.93 13.07
C PRO A 284 24.54 14.24 12.94
N LEU A 285 23.29 14.12 12.51
CA LEU A 285 22.37 15.21 12.27
C LEU A 285 22.20 16.09 13.52
N ARG A 286 22.37 17.41 13.37
CA ARG A 286 22.21 18.38 14.45
C ARG A 286 21.12 19.41 14.11
N TRP A 287 20.30 19.73 15.11
CA TRP A 287 19.33 20.83 15.07
C TRP A 287 19.59 21.74 16.27
N ASP A 288 19.84 23.03 16.04
CA ASP A 288 20.05 24.02 17.11
C ASP A 288 21.11 23.56 18.14
N GLY A 289 22.22 23.00 17.65
CA GLY A 289 23.29 22.44 18.47
C GLY A 289 23.04 21.05 19.08
N ASN A 290 21.79 20.57 19.09
CA ASN A 290 21.41 19.27 19.66
C ASN A 290 21.47 18.15 18.63
N ARG A 291 21.84 16.93 19.07
CA ARG A 291 21.81 15.74 18.21
C ARG A 291 20.36 15.29 18.00
N LEU A 292 19.98 15.07 16.75
CA LEU A 292 18.69 14.48 16.42
C LEU A 292 18.73 12.96 16.64
N ARG A 293 17.59 12.41 17.05
CA ARG A 293 17.36 10.97 17.15
C ARG A 293 16.15 10.62 16.30
N TYR A 294 16.27 9.54 15.54
CA TYR A 294 15.14 8.95 14.85
C TYR A 294 14.37 8.08 15.85
N CYS A 295 13.07 8.34 16.00
CA CYS A 295 12.17 7.57 16.84
C CYS A 295 11.05 7.01 15.96
N GLN A 296 10.60 5.80 16.26
CA GLN A 296 9.33 5.33 15.71
C GLN A 296 8.18 6.04 16.42
N LEU A 297 7.13 6.39 15.69
CA LEU A 297 5.92 6.96 16.28
C LEU A 297 5.10 5.83 16.92
N HIS A 298 4.76 5.99 18.19
CA HIS A 298 3.89 5.09 18.95
C HIS A 298 2.62 5.84 19.36
N MET A 299 1.46 5.24 19.15
CA MET A 299 0.19 5.77 19.66
C MET A 299 -0.57 4.63 20.33
N LEU A 300 -0.98 4.83 21.60
CA LEU A 300 -1.80 3.88 22.37
C LEU A 300 -1.27 2.44 22.32
N ASP A 301 0.01 2.26 22.65
CA ASP A 301 0.75 0.98 22.66
C ASP A 301 0.75 0.20 21.33
N THR A 302 0.31 0.82 20.25
CA THR A 302 0.28 0.21 18.92
C THR A 302 1.51 0.65 18.13
N TYR A 303 2.30 -0.34 17.72
CA TYR A 303 3.40 -0.18 16.79
C TYR A 303 2.80 -0.23 15.39
N ALA A 304 3.04 0.80 14.59
CA ALA A 304 2.59 0.97 13.20
C ALA A 304 1.19 1.56 13.02
N PHE A 305 1.18 2.79 12.52
CA PHE A 305 0.19 3.19 11.53
C PHE A 305 0.57 2.50 10.20
N SER A 306 0.21 1.23 10.04
CA SER A 306 0.31 0.62 8.71
C SER A 306 -0.72 1.34 7.82
N GLY A 307 -0.25 1.92 6.70
CA GLY A 307 -1.09 2.66 5.76
C GLY A 307 -1.07 4.19 5.89
N CYS A 308 -0.40 4.78 6.88
CA CYS A 308 -0.12 6.22 6.90
C CYS A 308 1.38 6.46 6.68
N LEU A 309 1.74 6.97 5.50
CA LEU A 309 3.08 7.49 5.23
C LEU A 309 3.24 8.85 5.93
N LEU A 310 3.63 8.82 7.20
CA LEU A 310 4.03 10.04 7.90
C LEU A 310 5.49 10.34 7.57
N HIS A 311 5.70 11.20 6.56
CA HIS A 311 7.01 11.73 6.23
C HIS A 311 7.27 13.00 7.04
N GLY A 312 8.09 12.91 8.09
CA GLY A 312 8.44 14.08 8.88
C GLY A 312 9.35 13.77 10.06
N ALA A 313 9.99 14.80 10.58
CA ALA A 313 10.73 14.75 11.83
C ALA A 313 9.85 15.34 12.94
N LEU A 314 9.61 14.58 14.02
CA LEU A 314 9.02 15.11 15.24
C LEU A 314 10.14 15.70 16.10
N LEU A 315 10.20 17.03 16.18
CA LEU A 315 11.08 17.72 17.11
C LEU A 315 10.38 17.80 18.48
N ILE A 316 10.85 17.01 19.43
CA ILE A 316 10.44 17.09 20.83
C ILE A 316 11.45 18.02 21.51
N GLN A 317 10.99 19.21 21.93
CA GLN A 317 11.71 20.06 22.88
C GLN A 317 11.28 19.70 24.32
#